data_AF-A0A7I7X3F5-F1
#
_entry.id   AF-A0A7I7X3F5-F1
#
_cell.length_a   1.000
_cell.length_b   1.000
_cell.length_c   1.000
_cell.angle_alpha   90.00
_cell.angle_beta   90.00
_cell.angle_gamma   90.00
#
_symmetry.space_group_name_H-M   'P 1'
#
loop_
_entity.id
_entity.type
_entity.pdbx_description
1 polymer ?
#
loop_
_entity_poly.entity_id
_entity_poly.type
_entity_poly.pdbx_seq_one_letter_code
_entity_poly.pdbx_strand_id
1 'polypeptide(L)'
;MCLPPPNPYLTFADSVARGVELLHAALEPQLSDGSSVTVFGYSQSATVSTQEMINLLATGPGVAPANLHFVLIGNPNNPLGGVLTRFPAYPVLGDQPVRLPFLGIPLSIGPTPTSGFDTDIYTGQYDGLANFPQDPTNLLAMANALIGTATVHFSYLDFDLADTIDLGRVGDTDFYVIPQQLPILWPIYQLGDAGKVIGDALAPMLKLVIDWGYGNPGNPFVGVNGTDAVGPWAVTAGGQLADGSDVAGLVMRMDPLQMLAGLQYAAVHSVVDPINDLLGFAGHSPLPDSVVDALLTGYYLTNEVDAYLLDAWRELSVSLNVADWLGPDAVFNGEPLISLAPMLEIGAVAFEILNLLGA
;
A
#
# COMPACT_ATOMS: atom_id res chain seq x y z
N MET A 1 17.33 -13.17 -19.39
CA MET A 1 17.28 -13.94 -20.66
C MET A 1 15.84 -14.37 -20.90
N CYS A 2 15.25 -14.10 -22.07
CA CYS A 2 13.97 -14.71 -22.45
C CYS A 2 14.25 -16.07 -23.11
N LEU A 3 13.60 -17.14 -22.65
CA LEU A 3 13.74 -18.47 -23.26
C LEU A 3 12.97 -18.54 -24.59
N PRO A 4 13.52 -19.17 -25.64
CA PRO A 4 12.82 -19.35 -26.91
C PRO A 4 11.64 -20.33 -26.76
N PRO A 5 10.49 -20.08 -27.41
CA PRO A 5 9.30 -20.94 -27.33
C PRO A 5 9.55 -22.39 -27.81
N PRO A 6 8.74 -23.37 -27.34
CA PRO A 6 7.62 -23.22 -26.42
C PRO A 6 8.08 -23.19 -24.96
N ASN A 7 7.70 -22.14 -24.23
CA ASN A 7 7.89 -22.08 -22.79
C ASN A 7 6.79 -22.91 -22.11
N PRO A 8 7.11 -23.83 -21.18
CA PRO A 8 6.09 -24.56 -20.45
C PRO A 8 5.20 -23.57 -19.66
N TYR A 9 3.89 -23.82 -19.64
CA TYR A 9 2.97 -23.09 -18.77
C TYR A 9 3.23 -23.53 -17.32
N LEU A 10 4.09 -22.80 -16.62
CA LEU A 10 4.35 -22.98 -15.19
C LEU A 10 3.18 -22.43 -14.38
N THR A 11 2.90 -23.03 -13.23
CA THR A 11 2.07 -22.35 -12.22
C THR A 11 2.83 -21.13 -11.70
N PHE A 12 2.14 -20.19 -11.06
CA PHE A 12 2.80 -19.04 -10.44
C PHE A 12 3.90 -19.49 -9.47
N ALA A 13 3.61 -20.49 -8.63
CA ALA A 13 4.56 -21.05 -7.67
C ALA A 13 5.83 -21.58 -8.36
N ASP A 14 5.67 -22.39 -9.40
CA ASP A 14 6.80 -22.98 -10.12
C ASP A 14 7.61 -21.90 -10.85
N SER A 15 6.94 -20.88 -11.39
CA SER A 15 7.59 -19.74 -12.03
C SER A 15 8.42 -18.94 -11.03
N VAL A 16 7.89 -18.67 -9.83
CA VAL A 16 8.64 -17.99 -8.76
C VAL A 16 9.81 -18.85 -8.29
N ALA A 17 9.59 -20.11 -7.95
CA ALA A 17 10.66 -21.01 -7.50
C ALA A 17 11.80 -21.10 -8.53
N ARG A 18 11.45 -21.26 -9.81
CA ARG A 18 12.45 -21.27 -10.89
C ARG A 18 13.13 -19.91 -11.05
N GLY A 19 12.39 -18.81 -10.90
CA GLY A 19 12.94 -17.46 -10.93
C GLY A 19 13.97 -17.24 -9.82
N VAL A 20 13.70 -17.71 -8.61
CA VAL A 20 14.60 -17.63 -7.45
C VAL A 20 15.89 -18.39 -7.72
N GLU A 21 15.81 -19.65 -8.20
CA GLU A 21 16.99 -20.43 -8.58
C GLU A 21 17.87 -19.70 -9.60
N LEU A 22 17.24 -19.10 -10.62
CA LEU A 22 17.94 -18.37 -11.68
C LEU A 22 18.56 -17.07 -11.17
N LEU A 23 17.86 -16.35 -10.28
CA LEU A 23 18.37 -15.13 -9.66
C LEU A 23 19.56 -15.45 -8.76
N HIS A 24 19.43 -16.45 -7.89
CA HIS A 24 20.50 -16.89 -6.98
C HIS A 24 21.78 -17.24 -7.74
N ALA A 25 21.66 -18.10 -8.77
CA ALA A 25 22.80 -18.50 -9.61
C ALA A 25 23.46 -17.33 -10.37
N ALA A 26 22.72 -16.25 -10.65
CA ALA A 26 23.25 -15.05 -11.26
C ALA A 26 23.95 -14.13 -10.25
N LEU A 27 23.49 -14.12 -8.99
CA LEU A 27 24.05 -13.31 -7.91
C LEU A 27 25.37 -13.89 -7.38
N GLU A 28 25.44 -15.20 -7.15
CA GLU A 28 26.61 -15.88 -6.57
C GLU A 28 27.97 -15.43 -7.14
N PRO A 29 28.20 -15.45 -8.47
CA PRO A 29 29.50 -15.05 -9.02
C PRO A 29 29.78 -13.55 -8.82
N GLN A 30 28.77 -12.69 -8.96
CA GLN A 30 28.93 -11.25 -8.82
C GLN A 30 29.30 -10.86 -7.39
N LEU A 31 28.62 -11.48 -6.41
CA LEU A 31 28.85 -11.25 -4.99
C LEU A 31 30.21 -11.82 -4.55
N SER A 32 30.59 -13.00 -5.06
CA SER A 32 31.90 -13.61 -4.79
C SER A 32 33.07 -12.75 -5.30
N ASP A 33 32.87 -12.05 -6.41
CA ASP A 33 33.83 -11.11 -6.98
C ASP A 33 33.85 -9.74 -6.25
N GLY A 34 32.97 -9.55 -5.25
CA GLY A 34 32.86 -8.30 -4.50
C GLY A 34 32.21 -7.15 -5.28
N SER A 35 31.51 -7.45 -6.37
CA SER A 35 30.86 -6.44 -7.21
C SER A 35 29.62 -5.85 -6.53
N SER A 36 29.36 -4.55 -6.71
CA SER A 36 28.07 -3.96 -6.33
C SER A 36 26.98 -4.36 -7.32
N VAL A 37 25.91 -4.96 -6.83
CA VAL A 37 24.81 -5.50 -7.64
C VAL A 37 23.50 -4.84 -7.24
N THR A 38 22.72 -4.41 -8.24
CA THR A 38 21.32 -4.00 -8.04
C THR A 38 20.40 -4.99 -8.72
N VAL A 39 19.47 -5.56 -7.96
CA VAL A 39 18.40 -6.43 -8.47
C VAL A 39 17.15 -5.60 -8.68
N PHE A 40 16.65 -5.59 -9.91
CA PHE A 40 15.38 -4.96 -10.25
C PHE A 40 14.28 -6.01 -10.38
N GLY A 41 13.16 -5.81 -9.68
CA GLY A 41 11.98 -6.67 -9.73
C GLY A 41 10.71 -5.90 -10.04
N TYR A 42 9.90 -6.41 -10.96
CA TYR A 42 8.55 -5.92 -11.28
C TYR A 42 7.52 -7.03 -11.15
N SER A 43 6.42 -6.78 -10.42
CA SER A 43 5.30 -7.72 -10.28
C SER A 43 5.78 -9.08 -9.77
N GLN A 44 5.54 -10.19 -10.51
CA GLN A 44 6.02 -11.52 -10.12
C GLN A 44 7.55 -11.59 -9.89
N SER A 45 8.36 -10.81 -10.61
CA SER A 45 9.81 -10.81 -10.39
C SER A 45 10.23 -10.02 -9.14
N ALA A 46 9.37 -9.13 -8.64
CA ALA A 46 9.53 -8.56 -7.29
C ALA A 46 9.24 -9.61 -6.21
N THR A 47 8.26 -10.48 -6.41
CA THR A 47 8.03 -11.67 -5.55
C THR A 47 9.22 -12.64 -5.58
N VAL A 48 9.83 -12.86 -6.75
CA VAL A 48 11.09 -13.65 -6.86
C VAL A 48 12.20 -13.01 -6.03
N SER A 49 12.38 -11.69 -6.15
CA SER A 49 13.40 -10.95 -5.40
C SER A 49 13.14 -11.03 -3.89
N THR A 50 11.88 -10.91 -3.47
CA THR A 50 11.45 -11.07 -2.07
C THR A 50 11.83 -12.43 -1.52
N GLN A 51 11.51 -13.51 -2.23
CA GLN A 51 11.86 -14.86 -1.78
C GLN A 51 13.37 -15.08 -1.73
N GLU A 52 14.13 -14.50 -2.67
CA GLU A 52 15.59 -14.57 -2.63
C GLU A 52 16.17 -13.80 -1.43
N MET A 53 15.65 -12.61 -1.11
CA MET A 53 16.02 -11.88 0.11
C MET A 53 15.79 -12.75 1.36
N ILE A 54 14.63 -13.40 1.45
CA ILE A 54 14.31 -14.33 2.55
C ILE A 54 15.31 -15.49 2.61
N ASN A 55 15.63 -16.11 1.47
CA ASN A 55 16.58 -17.22 1.40
C ASN A 55 17.98 -16.80 1.86
N LEU A 56 18.46 -15.64 1.39
CA LEU A 56 19.77 -15.11 1.75
C LEU A 56 19.85 -14.80 3.25
N LEU A 57 18.81 -14.19 3.84
CA LEU A 57 18.76 -13.93 5.29
C LEU A 57 18.71 -15.21 6.12
N ALA A 58 18.09 -16.28 5.60
CA ALA A 58 18.04 -17.58 6.28
C ALA A 58 19.41 -18.29 6.38
N THR A 59 20.41 -17.88 5.60
CA THR A 59 21.76 -18.48 5.65
C THR A 59 22.57 -18.11 6.90
N GLY A 60 22.17 -17.07 7.63
CA GLY A 60 22.72 -16.72 8.94
C GLY A 60 22.77 -15.21 9.22
N PRO A 61 22.90 -14.78 10.50
CA PRO A 61 23.02 -13.37 10.85
C PRO A 61 24.29 -12.75 10.25
N GLY A 62 24.17 -11.58 9.61
CA GLY A 62 25.29 -10.83 9.03
C GLY A 62 25.77 -11.31 7.65
N VAL A 63 25.01 -12.20 7.00
CA VAL A 63 25.33 -12.74 5.67
C VAL A 63 24.76 -11.89 4.53
N ALA A 64 23.86 -10.93 4.83
CA ALA A 64 23.33 -10.02 3.83
C ALA A 64 24.49 -9.22 3.20
N PRO A 65 24.79 -9.40 1.89
CA PRO A 65 25.94 -8.74 1.29
C PRO A 65 25.69 -7.23 1.21
N ALA A 66 26.55 -6.44 1.84
CA ALA A 66 26.46 -4.98 1.84
C ALA A 66 26.58 -4.36 0.42
N ASN A 67 27.02 -5.15 -0.55
CA ASN A 67 27.13 -4.80 -1.96
C ASN A 67 25.88 -5.21 -2.78
N LEU A 68 24.78 -5.61 -2.15
CA LEU A 68 23.53 -5.99 -2.81
C LEU A 68 22.40 -5.00 -2.49
N HIS A 69 21.80 -4.43 -3.53
CA HIS A 69 20.69 -3.49 -3.46
C HIS A 69 19.48 -4.03 -4.23
N PHE A 70 18.27 -3.75 -3.76
CA PHE A 70 17.03 -4.14 -4.45
C PHE A 70 16.19 -2.93 -4.85
N VAL A 71 15.63 -2.96 -6.05
CA VAL A 71 14.62 -1.99 -6.52
C VAL A 71 13.40 -2.77 -6.97
N LEU A 72 12.30 -2.63 -6.24
CA LEU A 72 11.08 -3.41 -6.47
C LEU A 72 9.94 -2.47 -6.87
N ILE A 73 9.27 -2.76 -7.97
CA ILE A 73 8.13 -1.98 -8.45
C ILE A 73 6.89 -2.87 -8.57
N GLY A 74 5.72 -2.34 -8.22
CA GLY A 74 4.48 -3.12 -8.23
C GLY A 74 4.62 -4.43 -7.47
N ASN A 75 5.22 -4.38 -6.28
CA ASN A 75 5.60 -5.56 -5.52
C ASN A 75 4.38 -6.20 -4.83
N PRO A 76 3.95 -7.42 -5.21
CA PRO A 76 2.82 -8.09 -4.55
C PRO A 76 3.09 -8.47 -3.09
N ASN A 77 4.35 -8.50 -2.69
CA ASN A 77 4.83 -8.73 -1.32
C ASN A 77 5.22 -7.42 -0.61
N ASN A 78 4.75 -6.26 -1.10
CA ASN A 78 5.02 -4.97 -0.45
C ASN A 78 4.56 -5.01 1.03
N PRO A 79 5.43 -4.79 2.02
CA PRO A 79 5.06 -4.80 3.43
C PRO A 79 4.07 -3.68 3.82
N LEU A 80 3.89 -2.63 3.01
CA LEU A 80 2.87 -1.60 3.27
C LEU A 80 1.50 -1.92 2.68
N GLY A 81 1.32 -3.10 2.07
CA GLY A 81 -0.01 -3.54 1.65
C GLY A 81 -0.09 -4.35 0.37
N GLY A 82 0.93 -5.09 -0.01
CA GLY A 82 0.85 -6.03 -1.12
C GLY A 82 -0.20 -7.11 -0.87
N VAL A 83 -0.88 -7.56 -1.92
CA VAL A 83 -1.96 -8.56 -1.79
C VAL A 83 -1.48 -9.88 -1.15
N LEU A 84 -0.20 -10.24 -1.31
CA LEU A 84 0.37 -11.44 -0.73
C LEU A 84 0.72 -11.29 0.76
N THR A 85 0.74 -10.06 1.28
CA THR A 85 0.90 -9.80 2.73
C THR A 85 -0.46 -9.75 3.43
N ARG A 86 -1.51 -9.28 2.73
CA ARG A 86 -2.85 -9.03 3.31
C ARG A 86 -3.57 -10.28 3.82
N PHE A 87 -3.41 -11.38 3.11
CA PHE A 87 -4.05 -12.65 3.44
C PHE A 87 -2.98 -13.70 3.71
N PRO A 88 -2.21 -13.58 4.80
CA PRO A 88 -1.22 -14.58 5.13
C PRO A 88 -1.97 -15.89 5.36
N ALA A 89 -1.72 -16.89 4.51
CA ALA A 89 -2.37 -18.17 4.63
C ALA A 89 -1.29 -19.24 4.70
N TYR A 90 -0.97 -19.59 5.94
CA TYR A 90 -0.03 -20.65 6.25
C TYR A 90 -0.73 -22.00 6.15
N PRO A 91 -0.05 -23.05 5.67
CA PRO A 91 -0.56 -24.41 5.79
C PRO A 91 -0.76 -24.74 7.29
N VAL A 92 -1.95 -25.19 7.67
CA VAL A 92 -2.27 -25.53 9.07
C VAL A 92 -2.45 -27.05 9.25
N LEU A 93 -2.93 -27.75 8.23
CA LEU A 93 -3.17 -29.21 8.27
C LEU A 93 -2.29 -30.03 7.32
N GLY A 94 -1.49 -29.42 6.45
CA GLY A 94 -0.63 -30.15 5.50
C GLY A 94 0.62 -29.40 5.05
N ASP A 95 1.43 -30.03 4.21
CA ASP A 95 2.69 -29.45 3.70
C ASP A 95 2.50 -28.60 2.42
N GLN A 96 1.27 -28.26 2.05
CA GLN A 96 0.95 -27.57 0.80
C GLN A 96 0.53 -26.10 1.04
N PRO A 97 1.11 -25.12 0.31
CA PRO A 97 0.71 -23.71 0.43
C PRO A 97 -0.78 -23.50 0.16
N VAL A 98 -1.44 -22.70 0.99
CA VAL A 98 -2.79 -22.21 0.70
C VAL A 98 -2.74 -21.37 -0.58
N ARG A 99 -3.74 -21.43 -1.45
CA ARG A 99 -3.72 -20.71 -2.74
C ARG A 99 -4.89 -19.76 -2.87
N LEU A 100 -4.69 -18.62 -3.54
CA LEU A 100 -5.79 -17.78 -4.03
C LEU A 100 -6.60 -18.56 -5.09
N PRO A 101 -7.94 -18.65 -4.96
CA PRO A 101 -8.78 -19.21 -6.02
C PRO A 101 -8.56 -18.47 -7.34
N PHE A 102 -8.66 -19.18 -8.47
CA PHE A 102 -8.51 -18.68 -9.86
C PHE A 102 -7.08 -18.26 -10.30
N LEU A 103 -6.20 -17.88 -9.39
CA LEU A 103 -4.84 -17.41 -9.72
C LEU A 103 -3.74 -18.47 -9.46
N GLY A 104 -4.01 -19.47 -8.61
CA GLY A 104 -3.05 -20.55 -8.32
C GLY A 104 -1.77 -20.10 -7.61
N ILE A 105 -1.76 -18.88 -7.06
CA ILE A 105 -0.66 -18.27 -6.33
C ILE A 105 -0.58 -18.86 -4.92
N PRO A 106 0.57 -19.39 -4.47
CA PRO A 106 0.76 -19.81 -3.09
C PRO A 106 0.81 -18.58 -2.17
N LEU A 107 -0.05 -18.55 -1.15
CA LEU A 107 -0.18 -17.53 -0.11
C LEU A 107 0.85 -17.70 1.02
N SER A 108 2.07 -18.16 0.69
CA SER A 108 3.10 -18.51 1.67
C SER A 108 4.40 -17.73 1.51
N ILE A 109 4.49 -16.80 0.57
CA ILE A 109 5.64 -15.89 0.45
C ILE A 109 5.29 -14.66 1.29
N GLY A 110 5.99 -14.51 2.41
CA GLY A 110 5.76 -13.43 3.36
C GLY A 110 6.03 -12.03 2.79
N PRO A 111 5.88 -10.99 3.63
CA PRO A 111 6.25 -9.64 3.25
C PRO A 111 7.72 -9.56 2.85
N THR A 112 8.04 -8.62 1.96
CA THR A 112 9.43 -8.30 1.60
C THR A 112 10.18 -7.90 2.87
N PRO A 113 11.33 -8.53 3.18
CA PRO A 113 12.12 -8.16 4.34
C PRO A 113 12.50 -6.68 4.28
N THR A 114 12.19 -5.95 5.35
CA THR A 114 12.56 -4.53 5.50
C THR A 114 13.91 -4.35 6.19
N SER A 115 14.66 -5.43 6.45
CA SER A 115 15.97 -5.34 7.10
C SER A 115 16.97 -6.29 6.46
N GLY A 116 18.24 -5.88 6.45
CA GLY A 116 19.37 -6.63 5.93
C GLY A 116 19.83 -6.21 4.53
N PHE A 117 18.97 -5.62 3.71
CA PHE A 117 19.33 -5.11 2.38
C PHE A 117 18.79 -3.70 2.19
N ASP A 118 19.63 -2.79 1.68
CA ASP A 118 19.14 -1.53 1.14
C ASP A 118 18.17 -1.84 -0.01
N THR A 119 16.94 -1.32 0.09
CA THR A 119 15.86 -1.63 -0.83
C THR A 119 15.01 -0.39 -1.12
N ASP A 120 14.73 -0.11 -2.39
CA ASP A 120 13.73 0.87 -2.80
C ASP A 120 12.47 0.15 -3.30
N ILE A 121 11.29 0.52 -2.78
CA ILE A 121 10.00 0.00 -3.26
C ILE A 121 9.16 1.12 -3.85
N TYR A 122 8.86 1.05 -5.16
CA TYR A 122 7.97 1.98 -5.85
C TYR A 122 6.60 1.36 -6.10
N THR A 123 5.54 2.05 -5.69
CA THR A 123 4.18 1.54 -5.80
C THR A 123 3.25 2.58 -6.43
N GLY A 124 2.55 2.21 -7.49
CA GLY A 124 1.44 2.99 -8.02
C GLY A 124 0.31 3.04 -7.00
N GLN A 125 -0.18 4.24 -6.69
CA GLN A 125 -1.31 4.41 -5.79
C GLN A 125 -2.51 3.59 -6.29
N TYR A 126 -3.16 2.83 -5.41
CA TYR A 126 -4.28 1.94 -5.76
C TYR A 126 -3.92 0.77 -6.68
N ASP A 127 -2.64 0.44 -6.83
CA ASP A 127 -2.22 -0.79 -7.49
C ASP A 127 -2.81 -2.01 -6.76
N GLY A 128 -3.80 -2.67 -7.38
CA GLY A 128 -4.52 -3.77 -6.76
C GLY A 128 -3.72 -5.04 -6.46
N LEU A 129 -2.42 -5.13 -6.79
CA LEU A 129 -1.56 -6.21 -6.31
C LEU A 129 -0.50 -5.71 -5.32
N ALA A 130 -0.02 -4.47 -5.45
CA ALA A 130 1.07 -3.94 -4.62
C ALA A 130 0.62 -2.96 -3.50
N ASN A 131 -0.61 -2.46 -3.60
CA ASN A 131 -1.29 -1.61 -2.65
C ASN A 131 -2.76 -2.05 -2.59
N PHE A 132 -3.04 -3.03 -1.75
CA PHE A 132 -4.34 -3.66 -1.57
C PHE A 132 -4.95 -3.24 -0.21
N PRO A 133 -6.27 -3.05 -0.11
CA PRO A 133 -6.94 -2.64 1.12
C PRO A 133 -6.70 -3.60 2.30
N GLN A 134 -6.65 -3.05 3.53
CA GLN A 134 -6.60 -3.84 4.75
C GLN A 134 -8.00 -4.28 5.21
N ASP A 135 -9.02 -3.45 5.00
CA ASP A 135 -10.39 -3.75 5.42
C ASP A 135 -11.18 -4.37 4.26
N PRO A 136 -11.41 -5.70 4.25
CA PRO A 136 -12.18 -6.35 3.19
C PRO A 136 -13.67 -6.00 3.24
N THR A 137 -14.17 -5.39 4.32
CA THR A 137 -15.56 -4.95 4.42
C THR A 137 -15.79 -3.59 3.76
N ASN A 138 -14.72 -2.85 3.47
CA ASN A 138 -14.79 -1.64 2.66
C ASN A 138 -14.89 -2.00 1.17
N LEU A 139 -16.12 -2.32 0.74
CA LEU A 139 -16.39 -2.80 -0.62
C LEU A 139 -15.99 -1.80 -1.72
N LEU A 140 -16.00 -0.50 -1.43
CA LEU A 140 -15.53 0.52 -2.38
C LEU A 140 -14.02 0.44 -2.56
N ALA A 141 -13.26 0.30 -1.47
CA ALA A 141 -11.82 0.10 -1.53
C ALA A 141 -11.46 -1.19 -2.27
N MET A 142 -12.18 -2.28 -2.01
CA MET A 142 -12.00 -3.56 -2.69
C MET A 142 -12.29 -3.47 -4.20
N ALA A 143 -13.39 -2.82 -4.59
CA ALA A 143 -13.72 -2.62 -6.00
C ALA A 143 -12.71 -1.72 -6.71
N ASN A 144 -12.26 -0.66 -6.03
CA ASN A 144 -11.23 0.24 -6.53
C ASN A 144 -9.90 -0.50 -6.76
N ALA A 145 -9.47 -1.32 -5.82
CA ALA A 145 -8.28 -2.16 -5.95
C ALA A 145 -8.39 -3.13 -7.14
N LEU A 146 -9.53 -3.81 -7.31
CA LEU A 146 -9.74 -4.73 -8.43
C LEU A 146 -9.60 -4.03 -9.79
N ILE A 147 -10.15 -2.82 -9.94
CA ILE A 147 -9.98 -2.03 -11.16
C ILE A 147 -8.53 -1.55 -11.27
N GLY A 148 -7.89 -1.21 -10.15
CA GLY A 148 -6.47 -0.87 -10.05
C GLY A 148 -5.53 -1.99 -10.51
N THR A 149 -5.86 -3.26 -10.26
CA THR A 149 -5.13 -4.41 -10.83
C THR A 149 -5.06 -4.32 -12.36
N ALA A 150 -6.14 -3.90 -13.02
CA ALA A 150 -6.19 -3.84 -14.47
C ALA A 150 -5.64 -2.53 -15.05
N THR A 151 -5.83 -1.41 -14.34
CA THR A 151 -5.57 -0.05 -14.86
C THR A 151 -4.26 0.56 -14.36
N VAL A 152 -3.78 0.14 -13.19
CA VAL A 152 -2.56 0.66 -12.53
C VAL A 152 -1.44 -0.37 -12.60
N HIS A 153 -1.67 -1.61 -12.14
CA HIS A 153 -0.59 -2.58 -11.91
C HIS A 153 0.26 -2.88 -13.16
N PHE A 154 -0.35 -2.86 -14.34
CA PHE A 154 0.33 -3.18 -15.60
C PHE A 154 0.86 -1.95 -16.36
N SER A 155 0.70 -0.76 -15.78
CA SER A 155 0.87 0.53 -16.47
C SER A 155 2.10 1.32 -15.98
N TYR A 156 2.99 0.72 -15.17
CA TYR A 156 4.15 1.42 -14.57
C TYR A 156 5.08 2.09 -15.60
N LEU A 157 5.16 1.57 -16.82
CA LEU A 157 5.97 2.15 -17.88
C LEU A 157 5.41 3.47 -18.43
N ASP A 158 4.11 3.72 -18.20
CA ASP A 158 3.39 4.91 -18.67
C ASP A 158 3.28 5.99 -17.60
N PHE A 159 3.75 5.72 -16.37
CA PHE A 159 3.63 6.65 -15.26
C PHE A 159 4.63 7.80 -15.36
N ASP A 160 4.18 8.98 -14.96
CA ASP A 160 5.08 10.10 -14.68
C ASP A 160 5.71 9.90 -13.30
N LEU A 161 7.04 9.84 -13.27
CA LEU A 161 7.80 9.69 -12.04
C LEU A 161 8.14 11.04 -11.39
N ALA A 162 7.86 12.18 -12.05
CA ALA A 162 8.14 13.51 -11.53
C ALA A 162 7.38 13.81 -10.22
N ASP A 163 6.17 13.24 -10.08
CA ASP A 163 5.31 13.40 -8.91
C ASP A 163 5.47 12.26 -7.90
N THR A 164 6.53 11.45 -8.01
CA THR A 164 6.80 10.39 -7.03
C THR A 164 7.02 11.00 -5.66
N ILE A 165 6.30 10.48 -4.67
CA ILE A 165 6.36 10.94 -3.28
C ILE A 165 7.14 9.91 -2.47
N ASP A 166 8.15 10.38 -1.74
CA ASP A 166 8.85 9.61 -0.71
C ASP A 166 7.96 9.50 0.52
N LEU A 167 7.60 8.26 0.90
CA LEU A 167 6.79 7.96 2.08
C LEU A 167 7.64 7.74 3.34
N GLY A 168 8.97 7.69 3.20
CA GLY A 168 9.92 7.41 4.25
C GLY A 168 10.45 5.97 4.24
N ARG A 169 11.13 5.62 5.34
CA ARG A 169 11.91 4.40 5.48
C ARG A 169 11.40 3.52 6.62
N VAL A 170 11.29 2.21 6.39
CA VAL A 170 11.11 1.19 7.44
C VAL A 170 12.32 0.26 7.39
N GLY A 171 13.08 0.21 8.49
CA GLY A 171 14.33 -0.54 8.55
C GLY A 171 15.34 -0.05 7.50
N ASP A 172 15.71 -0.93 6.58
CA ASP A 172 16.62 -0.69 5.47
C ASP A 172 15.89 -0.41 4.13
N THR A 173 14.57 -0.26 4.14
CA THR A 173 13.75 -0.11 2.94
C THR A 173 13.08 1.26 2.84
N ASP A 174 13.34 1.96 1.74
CA ASP A 174 12.71 3.23 1.37
C ASP A 174 11.46 2.98 0.50
N PHE A 175 10.38 3.71 0.78
CA PHE A 175 9.10 3.53 0.10
C PHE A 175 8.70 4.76 -0.69
N TYR A 176 8.32 4.53 -1.95
CA TYR A 176 7.91 5.57 -2.87
C TYR A 176 6.52 5.26 -3.43
N VAL A 177 5.66 6.26 -3.47
CA VAL A 177 4.37 6.19 -4.17
C VAL A 177 4.38 7.01 -5.43
N ILE A 178 3.82 6.44 -6.49
CA ILE A 178 3.52 7.15 -7.73
C ILE A 178 2.02 7.46 -7.72
N PRO A 179 1.59 8.72 -7.54
CA PRO A 179 0.19 9.10 -7.43
C PRO A 179 -0.64 8.69 -8.64
N GLN A 180 -1.89 8.26 -8.43
CA GLN A 180 -2.81 7.85 -9.49
C GLN A 180 -4.23 8.35 -9.20
N GLN A 181 -5.02 8.56 -10.25
CA GLN A 181 -6.46 8.78 -10.08
C GLN A 181 -7.12 7.51 -9.52
N LEU A 182 -8.23 7.68 -8.80
CA LEU A 182 -9.03 6.55 -8.32
C LEU A 182 -9.45 5.64 -9.48
N PRO A 183 -8.99 4.37 -9.51
CA PRO A 183 -9.36 3.42 -10.56
C PRO A 183 -10.87 3.25 -10.76
N ILE A 184 -11.68 3.33 -9.70
CA ILE A 184 -13.15 3.22 -9.82
C ILE A 184 -13.78 4.33 -10.68
N LEU A 185 -13.11 5.48 -10.79
CA LEU A 185 -13.53 6.60 -11.63
C LEU A 185 -12.96 6.53 -13.04
N TRP A 186 -12.08 5.57 -13.34
CA TRP A 186 -11.47 5.43 -14.67
C TRP A 186 -12.51 5.45 -15.82
N PRO A 187 -13.66 4.72 -15.76
CA PRO A 187 -14.66 4.76 -16.81
C PRO A 187 -15.31 6.13 -16.99
N ILE A 188 -15.46 6.90 -15.89
CA ILE A 188 -16.06 8.23 -15.91
C ILE A 188 -15.12 9.21 -16.62
N TYR A 189 -13.82 9.16 -16.32
CA TYR A 189 -12.83 10.01 -16.99
C TYR A 189 -12.72 9.76 -18.50
N GLN A 190 -13.13 8.58 -19.00
CA GLN A 190 -13.17 8.31 -20.44
C GLN A 190 -14.23 9.14 -21.20
N LEU A 191 -15.13 9.84 -20.51
CA LEU A 191 -16.18 10.66 -21.13
C LEU A 191 -15.70 12.08 -21.51
N GLY A 192 -14.39 12.36 -21.44
CA GLY A 192 -13.81 13.67 -21.74
C GLY A 192 -14.16 14.72 -20.67
N ASP A 193 -14.34 15.97 -21.09
CA ASP A 193 -14.56 17.12 -20.19
C ASP A 193 -15.73 16.94 -19.22
N ALA A 194 -16.85 16.37 -19.70
CA ALA A 194 -17.99 16.06 -18.84
C ALA A 194 -17.65 14.98 -17.80
N GLY A 195 -16.86 13.99 -18.21
CA GLY A 195 -16.33 12.95 -17.32
C GLY A 195 -15.43 13.51 -16.25
N LYS A 196 -14.53 14.43 -16.61
CA LYS A 196 -13.63 15.11 -15.67
C LYS A 196 -14.39 15.86 -14.58
N VAL A 197 -15.38 16.68 -14.94
CA VAL A 197 -16.20 17.43 -13.96
C VAL A 197 -16.93 16.48 -12.99
N ILE A 198 -17.49 15.38 -13.50
CA ILE A 198 -18.19 14.39 -12.67
C ILE A 198 -17.19 13.63 -11.79
N GLY A 199 -16.05 13.23 -12.36
CA GLY A 199 -14.99 12.53 -11.66
C GLY A 199 -14.45 13.35 -10.51
N ASP A 200 -14.09 14.61 -10.75
CA ASP A 200 -13.52 15.51 -9.74
C ASP A 200 -14.55 15.93 -8.69
N ALA A 201 -15.85 15.89 -9.01
CA ALA A 201 -16.91 16.06 -8.00
C ALA A 201 -16.97 14.88 -7.02
N LEU A 202 -16.78 13.66 -7.53
CA LEU A 202 -16.91 12.42 -6.76
C LEU A 202 -15.60 12.01 -6.07
N ALA A 203 -14.46 12.34 -6.68
CA ALA A 203 -13.15 11.86 -6.27
C ALA A 203 -12.80 12.18 -4.81
N PRO A 204 -13.05 13.39 -4.28
CA PRO A 204 -12.68 13.69 -2.89
C PRO A 204 -13.42 12.78 -1.90
N MET A 205 -14.76 12.70 -1.98
CA MET A 205 -15.53 11.84 -1.09
C MET A 205 -15.23 10.35 -1.26
N LEU A 206 -15.03 9.89 -2.50
CA LEU A 206 -14.66 8.49 -2.76
C LEU A 206 -13.27 8.18 -2.21
N LYS A 207 -12.28 9.05 -2.44
CA LYS A 207 -10.91 8.89 -1.94
C LYS A 207 -10.89 8.80 -0.42
N LEU A 208 -11.65 9.66 0.26
CA LEU A 208 -11.77 9.63 1.71
C LEU A 208 -12.21 8.26 2.22
N VAL A 209 -13.35 7.76 1.71
CA VAL A 209 -13.91 6.48 2.17
C VAL A 209 -13.06 5.29 1.72
N ILE A 210 -12.48 5.35 0.53
CA ILE A 210 -11.62 4.29 -0.01
C ILE A 210 -10.34 4.18 0.80
N ASP A 211 -9.63 5.29 1.05
CA ASP A 211 -8.33 5.29 1.73
C ASP A 211 -8.44 4.84 3.19
N TRP A 212 -9.59 5.02 3.85
CA TRP A 212 -9.87 4.42 5.16
C TRP A 212 -9.82 2.87 5.13
N GLY A 213 -10.18 2.26 4.00
CA GLY A 213 -10.03 0.82 3.79
C GLY A 213 -8.58 0.35 3.70
N TYR A 214 -7.64 1.27 3.46
CA TYR A 214 -6.19 1.02 3.45
C TYR A 214 -5.53 1.37 4.77
N GLY A 215 -6.32 1.74 5.79
CA GLY A 215 -5.83 2.06 7.12
C GLY A 215 -5.35 3.50 7.27
N ASN A 216 -5.56 4.40 6.29
CA ASN A 216 -5.26 5.81 6.54
C ASN A 216 -6.20 6.32 7.65
N PRO A 217 -5.71 6.66 8.86
CA PRO A 217 -6.55 6.93 10.02
C PRO A 217 -7.30 8.26 9.92
N GLY A 218 -7.14 9.03 8.84
CA GLY A 218 -7.43 10.45 8.87
C GLY A 218 -7.70 11.10 7.52
N ASN A 219 -7.13 12.30 7.34
CA ASN A 219 -7.21 13.11 6.14
C ASN A 219 -6.22 12.60 5.07
N PRO A 220 -6.68 11.96 3.99
CA PRO A 220 -5.79 11.38 2.97
C PRO A 220 -5.34 12.40 1.91
N PHE A 221 -5.63 13.69 2.09
CA PHE A 221 -5.36 14.73 1.09
C PHE A 221 -4.16 15.59 1.44
N VAL A 222 -3.83 15.74 2.72
CA VAL A 222 -2.77 16.64 3.18
C VAL A 222 -2.03 15.94 4.32
N GLY A 223 -0.71 15.79 4.21
CA GLY A 223 0.13 15.33 5.32
C GLY A 223 0.11 16.35 6.44
N VAL A 224 0.30 15.90 7.69
CA VAL A 224 0.21 16.73 8.90
C VAL A 224 1.27 17.87 8.91
N ASN A 225 2.43 17.67 8.26
CA ASN A 225 3.57 18.61 8.20
C ASN A 225 4.24 18.75 6.82
N GLY A 226 3.64 18.21 5.75
CA GLY A 226 4.21 18.28 4.39
C GLY A 226 5.36 17.32 4.10
N THR A 227 5.75 16.48 5.06
CA THR A 227 6.72 15.37 4.91
C THR A 227 6.10 14.00 5.23
N ASP A 228 4.80 13.97 5.52
CA ASP A 228 4.11 12.78 6.01
C ASP A 228 3.55 11.94 4.87
N ALA A 229 3.39 10.64 5.11
CA ALA A 229 2.83 9.74 4.12
C ALA A 229 1.36 10.08 3.86
N VAL A 230 1.03 10.40 2.61
CA VAL A 230 -0.35 10.74 2.18
C VAL A 230 -0.89 9.66 1.25
N GLY A 231 -2.15 9.29 1.46
CA GLY A 231 -2.88 8.37 0.58
C GLY A 231 -3.18 7.00 1.22
N PRO A 232 -3.36 5.95 0.40
CA PRO A 232 -3.93 4.66 0.81
C PRO A 232 -2.91 3.77 1.54
N TRP A 233 -2.45 4.21 2.71
CA TRP A 233 -1.52 3.49 3.58
C TRP A 233 -1.93 3.73 5.02
N ALA A 234 -1.57 2.80 5.91
CA ALA A 234 -1.67 3.07 7.34
C ALA A 234 -0.53 3.96 7.79
N VAL A 235 -0.90 4.97 8.57
CA VAL A 235 0.02 5.89 9.20
C VAL A 235 -0.34 6.06 10.66
N THR A 236 0.63 6.44 11.47
CA THR A 236 0.43 6.88 12.86
C THR A 236 -0.29 8.23 12.91
N ALA A 237 -0.78 8.62 14.08
CA ALA A 237 -1.30 9.97 14.33
C ALA A 237 -0.28 11.06 13.95
N GLY A 238 1.01 10.77 14.14
CA GLY A 238 2.12 11.62 13.70
C GLY A 238 2.41 11.63 12.20
N GLY A 239 1.65 10.90 11.38
CA GLY A 239 1.82 10.86 9.91
C GLY A 239 2.96 9.97 9.41
N GLN A 240 3.59 9.18 10.29
CA GLN A 240 4.63 8.22 9.89
C GLN A 240 3.99 6.92 9.42
N LEU A 241 4.64 6.20 8.50
CA LEU A 241 4.21 4.85 8.12
C LEU A 241 4.08 3.96 9.37
N ALA A 242 2.94 3.29 9.49
CA ALA A 242 2.72 2.33 10.56
C ALA A 242 3.35 0.99 10.21
N ASP A 243 4.30 0.55 11.04
CA ASP A 243 4.78 -0.84 11.05
C ASP A 243 3.61 -1.78 11.38
N GLY A 244 3.59 -3.00 10.82
CA GLY A 244 2.50 -3.98 11.01
C GLY A 244 1.23 -3.75 10.17
N SER A 245 1.25 -2.79 9.26
CA SER A 245 0.15 -2.49 8.34
C SER A 245 0.00 -3.47 7.17
N ASP A 246 0.68 -4.62 7.22
CA ASP A 246 0.76 -5.60 6.15
C ASP A 246 -0.44 -6.57 6.13
N VAL A 247 -1.16 -6.70 7.26
CA VAL A 247 -2.22 -7.68 7.46
C VAL A 247 -3.61 -7.09 7.24
N ALA A 248 -4.54 -7.88 6.69
CA ALA A 248 -5.96 -7.50 6.59
C ALA A 248 -6.68 -7.63 7.94
N GLY A 249 -7.69 -6.81 8.18
CA GLY A 249 -8.46 -6.88 9.41
C GLY A 249 -9.69 -6.00 9.43
N LEU A 250 -10.34 -5.96 10.59
CA LEU A 250 -11.58 -5.23 10.81
C LEU A 250 -11.39 -4.16 11.88
N VAL A 251 -12.20 -3.11 11.78
CA VAL A 251 -12.25 -2.01 12.74
C VAL A 251 -10.86 -1.34 12.84
N MET A 252 -10.50 -0.61 11.79
CA MET A 252 -9.22 0.08 11.71
C MET A 252 -9.07 1.10 12.85
N ARG A 253 -7.85 1.29 13.32
CA ARG A 253 -7.48 2.25 14.37
C ARG A 253 -7.40 3.67 13.81
N MET A 254 -8.56 4.29 13.64
CA MET A 254 -8.72 5.60 13.03
C MET A 254 -8.66 6.73 14.06
N ASP A 255 -8.22 7.90 13.61
CA ASP A 255 -8.30 9.16 14.35
C ASP A 255 -9.61 9.90 13.98
N PRO A 256 -10.58 10.01 14.92
CA PRO A 256 -11.88 10.61 14.62
C PRO A 256 -11.82 12.09 14.19
N LEU A 257 -10.86 12.87 14.69
CA LEU A 257 -10.74 14.29 14.34
C LEU A 257 -10.11 14.45 12.97
N GLN A 258 -9.13 13.62 12.63
CA GLN A 258 -8.59 13.59 11.28
C GLN A 258 -9.60 13.03 10.26
N MET A 259 -10.45 12.07 10.64
CA MET A 259 -11.58 11.64 9.81
C MET A 259 -12.56 12.79 9.55
N LEU A 260 -12.88 13.60 10.57
CA LEU A 260 -13.73 14.78 10.43
C LEU A 260 -13.06 15.85 9.55
N ALA A 261 -11.76 16.09 9.73
CA ALA A 261 -11.00 17.00 8.89
C ALA A 261 -11.02 16.55 7.42
N GLY A 262 -10.75 15.26 7.15
CA GLY A 262 -10.84 14.68 5.81
C GLY A 262 -12.23 14.84 5.19
N LEU A 263 -13.31 14.68 5.98
CA LEU A 263 -14.68 14.92 5.52
C LEU A 263 -14.93 16.39 5.16
N GLN A 264 -14.47 17.33 5.99
CA GLN A 264 -14.60 18.76 5.72
C GLN A 264 -13.83 19.16 4.46
N TYR A 265 -12.60 18.64 4.30
CA TYR A 265 -11.79 18.86 3.10
C TYR A 265 -12.48 18.30 1.86
N ALA A 266 -12.88 17.03 1.89
CA ALA A 266 -13.53 16.37 0.77
C ALA A 266 -14.84 17.06 0.38
N ALA A 267 -15.65 17.50 1.35
CA ALA A 267 -16.91 18.20 1.09
C ALA A 267 -16.70 19.53 0.35
N VAL A 268 -15.64 20.28 0.68
CA VAL A 268 -15.30 21.53 -0.03
C VAL A 268 -14.81 21.21 -1.44
N HIS A 269 -13.86 20.28 -1.59
CA HIS A 269 -13.25 19.97 -2.88
C HIS A 269 -14.22 19.30 -3.86
N SER A 270 -15.18 18.50 -3.37
CA SER A 270 -16.27 17.95 -4.19
C SER A 270 -17.16 19.02 -4.85
N VAL A 271 -17.05 20.29 -4.43
CA VAL A 271 -17.75 21.43 -5.03
C VAL A 271 -16.79 22.36 -5.77
N VAL A 272 -15.63 22.64 -5.16
CA VAL A 272 -14.64 23.58 -5.70
C VAL A 272 -13.98 23.04 -6.97
N ASP A 273 -13.57 21.79 -6.98
CA ASP A 273 -12.80 21.22 -8.10
C ASP A 273 -13.63 21.17 -9.40
N PRO A 274 -14.91 20.71 -9.39
CA PRO A 274 -15.78 20.80 -10.57
C PRO A 274 -16.01 22.22 -11.08
N ILE A 275 -16.08 23.22 -10.19
CA ILE A 275 -16.19 24.62 -10.59
C ILE A 275 -14.91 25.07 -11.28
N ASN A 276 -13.75 24.73 -10.72
CA ASN A 276 -12.45 25.04 -11.30
C ASN A 276 -12.27 24.39 -12.67
N ASP A 277 -12.75 23.17 -12.87
CA ASP A 277 -12.76 22.51 -14.18
C ASP A 277 -13.58 23.29 -15.20
N LEU A 278 -14.81 23.68 -14.85
CA LEU A 278 -15.68 24.46 -15.72
C LEU A 278 -15.09 25.83 -16.07
N LEU A 279 -14.45 26.49 -15.09
CA LEU A 279 -13.71 27.74 -15.30
C LEU A 279 -12.54 27.50 -16.27
N GLY A 280 -11.77 26.44 -16.06
CA GLY A 280 -10.66 26.04 -16.92
C GLY A 280 -11.09 25.80 -18.36
N PHE A 281 -12.19 25.08 -18.57
CA PHE A 281 -12.75 24.87 -19.91
C PHE A 281 -13.24 26.15 -20.58
N ALA A 282 -13.68 27.13 -19.80
CA ALA A 282 -14.03 28.47 -20.27
C ALA A 282 -12.82 29.41 -20.44
N GLY A 283 -11.59 28.94 -20.15
CA GLY A 283 -10.36 29.74 -20.24
C GLY A 283 -10.20 30.74 -19.09
N HIS A 284 -10.87 30.52 -17.96
CA HIS A 284 -10.77 31.33 -16.76
C HIS A 284 -9.83 30.69 -15.72
N SER A 285 -9.28 31.53 -14.84
CA SER A 285 -8.52 31.07 -13.68
C SER A 285 -9.43 30.34 -12.68
N PRO A 286 -8.89 29.43 -11.85
CA PRO A 286 -9.64 28.80 -10.77
C PRO A 286 -10.14 29.83 -9.75
N LEU A 287 -11.03 29.38 -8.86
CA LEU A 287 -11.48 30.17 -7.71
C LEU A 287 -10.26 30.65 -6.89
N PRO A 288 -10.29 31.89 -6.37
CA PRO A 288 -9.18 32.41 -5.56
C PRO A 288 -8.98 31.59 -4.28
N ASP A 289 -7.72 31.38 -3.88
CA ASP A 289 -7.36 30.65 -2.65
C ASP A 289 -8.10 31.18 -1.42
N SER A 290 -8.24 32.51 -1.27
CA SER A 290 -8.97 33.10 -0.15
C SER A 290 -10.44 32.66 -0.04
N VAL A 291 -11.08 32.30 -1.16
CA VAL A 291 -12.44 31.77 -1.17
C VAL A 291 -12.43 30.32 -0.71
N VAL A 292 -11.47 29.53 -1.19
CA VAL A 292 -11.30 28.11 -0.81
C VAL A 292 -10.94 28.01 0.69
N ASP A 293 -10.00 28.83 1.16
CA ASP A 293 -9.59 28.91 2.57
C ASP A 293 -10.75 29.29 3.50
N ALA A 294 -11.62 30.21 3.05
CA ALA A 294 -12.83 30.57 3.81
C ALA A 294 -13.79 29.38 3.94
N LEU A 295 -13.93 28.55 2.91
CA LEU A 295 -14.72 27.31 2.97
C LEU A 295 -14.04 26.25 3.86
N LEU A 296 -12.71 26.20 3.87
CA LEU A 296 -11.89 25.31 4.70
C LEU A 296 -11.67 25.79 6.14
N THR A 297 -12.29 26.90 6.58
CA THR A 297 -12.10 27.41 7.94
C THR A 297 -12.44 26.37 9.03
N GLY A 298 -13.50 25.59 8.82
CA GLY A 298 -13.84 24.48 9.73
C GLY A 298 -12.79 23.37 9.73
N TYR A 299 -12.22 23.06 8.56
CA TYR A 299 -11.13 22.10 8.41
C TYR A 299 -9.88 22.53 9.18
N TYR A 300 -9.47 23.81 9.05
CA TYR A 300 -8.30 24.32 9.77
C TYR A 300 -8.50 24.29 11.29
N LEU A 301 -9.68 24.67 11.78
CA LEU A 301 -9.99 24.62 13.20
C LEU A 301 -9.93 23.18 13.74
N THR A 302 -10.47 22.21 13.00
CA THR A 302 -10.41 20.79 13.40
C THR A 302 -8.97 20.32 13.55
N ASN A 303 -8.10 20.61 12.58
CA ASN A 303 -6.69 20.23 12.63
C ASN A 303 -5.91 20.92 13.76
N GLU A 304 -6.20 22.20 14.05
CA GLU A 304 -5.57 22.90 15.16
C GLU A 304 -5.95 22.27 16.52
N VAL A 305 -7.23 21.95 16.69
CA VAL A 305 -7.72 21.25 17.90
C VAL A 305 -7.11 19.86 18.02
N ASP A 306 -7.06 19.13 16.91
CA ASP A 306 -6.49 17.79 16.86
C ASP A 306 -5.02 17.78 17.26
N ALA A 307 -4.19 18.61 16.62
CA ALA A 307 -2.77 18.75 16.94
C ALA A 307 -2.54 19.06 18.43
N TYR A 308 -3.31 20.01 18.99
CA TYR A 308 -3.23 20.35 20.41
C TYR A 308 -3.55 19.16 21.32
N LEU A 309 -4.58 18.37 20.99
CA LEU A 309 -4.98 17.21 21.79
C LEU A 309 -3.96 16.07 21.69
N LEU A 310 -3.44 15.80 20.48
CA LEU A 310 -2.42 14.78 20.26
C LEU A 310 -1.12 15.12 20.98
N ASP A 311 -0.68 16.38 20.96
CA ASP A 311 0.51 16.83 21.69
C ASP A 311 0.34 16.65 23.21
N ALA A 312 -0.78 17.13 23.76
CA ALA A 312 -1.07 16.99 25.19
C ALA A 312 -1.16 15.52 25.62
N TRP A 313 -1.77 14.66 24.80
CA TRP A 313 -1.83 13.22 25.05
C TRP A 313 -0.44 12.59 24.97
N ARG A 314 0.35 12.90 23.94
CA ARG A 314 1.72 12.41 23.79
C ARG A 314 2.57 12.74 25.02
N GLU A 315 2.57 14.00 25.45
CA GLU A 315 3.27 14.44 26.68
C GLU A 315 2.84 13.64 27.92
N LEU A 316 1.53 13.47 28.12
CA LEU A 316 1.01 12.70 29.24
C LEU A 316 1.44 11.24 29.17
N SER A 317 1.33 10.60 28.01
CA SER A 317 1.69 9.19 27.82
C SER A 317 3.18 8.92 28.06
N VAL A 318 4.04 9.84 27.65
CA VAL A 318 5.49 9.80 27.94
C VAL A 318 5.73 9.98 29.44
N SER A 319 5.07 10.94 30.09
CA SER A 319 5.23 11.19 31.53
C SER A 319 4.85 10.00 32.41
N LEU A 320 3.90 9.19 31.94
CA LEU A 320 3.42 7.99 32.61
C LEU A 320 4.18 6.71 32.19
N ASN A 321 5.14 6.83 31.25
CA ASN A 321 5.87 5.71 30.66
C ASN A 321 4.96 4.63 30.02
N VAL A 322 3.95 5.10 29.27
CA VAL A 322 2.97 4.26 28.56
C VAL A 322 2.82 4.60 27.08
N ALA A 323 3.69 5.46 26.53
CA ALA A 323 3.60 5.94 25.14
C ALA A 323 3.54 4.80 24.11
N ASP A 324 4.30 3.72 24.33
CA ASP A 324 4.38 2.59 23.39
C ASP A 324 3.07 1.81 23.20
N TRP A 325 2.11 1.92 24.13
CA TRP A 325 0.85 1.16 24.07
C TRP A 325 -0.41 1.99 24.30
N LEU A 326 -0.28 3.20 24.86
CA LEU A 326 -1.38 4.16 25.04
C LEU A 326 -1.08 5.55 24.48
N GLY A 327 0.06 5.76 23.85
CA GLY A 327 0.33 7.00 23.13
C GLY A 327 -0.56 7.12 21.88
N PRO A 328 -0.73 8.34 21.35
CA PRO A 328 -1.55 8.57 20.16
C PRO A 328 -1.10 7.72 18.97
N ASP A 329 0.22 7.61 18.73
CA ASP A 329 0.77 6.82 17.63
C ASP A 329 0.55 5.31 17.80
N ALA A 330 0.34 4.81 19.03
CA ALA A 330 0.01 3.40 19.27
C ALA A 330 -1.50 3.12 19.11
N VAL A 331 -2.33 4.12 19.43
CA VAL A 331 -3.80 4.00 19.41
C VAL A 331 -4.38 4.31 18.04
N PHE A 332 -3.83 5.28 17.32
CA PHE A 332 -4.24 5.69 15.99
C PHE A 332 -3.09 5.44 15.01
N ASN A 333 -2.95 4.19 14.58
CA ASN A 333 -1.91 3.76 13.65
C ASN A 333 -2.47 3.15 12.37
N GLY A 334 -3.79 3.21 12.17
CA GLY A 334 -4.38 2.67 10.96
C GLY A 334 -4.35 1.16 10.83
N GLU A 335 -3.82 0.42 11.81
CA GLU A 335 -3.85 -1.04 11.85
C GLU A 335 -5.24 -1.55 12.23
N PRO A 336 -5.60 -2.79 11.86
CA PRO A 336 -6.87 -3.36 12.28
C PRO A 336 -6.88 -3.70 13.78
N LEU A 337 -7.96 -3.35 14.49
CA LEU A 337 -8.18 -3.83 15.87
C LEU A 337 -8.38 -5.34 15.92
N ILE A 338 -9.01 -5.91 14.89
CA ILE A 338 -9.25 -7.35 14.76
C ILE A 338 -8.53 -7.84 13.50
N SER A 339 -7.34 -8.40 13.67
CA SER A 339 -6.61 -9.02 12.56
C SER A 339 -7.37 -10.24 12.02
N LEU A 340 -7.42 -10.39 10.70
CA LEU A 340 -7.94 -11.58 10.04
C LEU A 340 -6.89 -12.69 9.91
N ALA A 341 -5.61 -12.46 10.22
CA ALA A 341 -4.59 -13.50 10.12
C ALA A 341 -4.96 -14.78 10.91
N PRO A 342 -5.39 -14.71 12.19
CA PRO A 342 -5.81 -15.91 12.92
C PRO A 342 -7.07 -16.58 12.36
N MET A 343 -7.97 -15.79 11.76
CA MET A 343 -9.20 -16.32 11.14
C MET A 343 -8.92 -17.00 9.81
N LEU A 344 -7.94 -16.52 9.05
CA LEU A 344 -7.48 -17.15 7.80
C LEU A 344 -6.65 -18.40 8.07
N GLU A 345 -5.92 -18.47 9.19
CA GLU A 345 -5.32 -19.72 9.66
C GLU A 345 -6.41 -20.78 9.94
N ILE A 346 -7.53 -20.40 10.55
CA ILE A 346 -8.67 -21.31 10.76
C ILE A 346 -9.45 -21.57 9.45
N GLY A 347 -9.54 -20.59 8.55
CA GLY A 347 -10.14 -20.73 7.22
C GLY A 347 -9.31 -21.60 6.28
N ALA A 348 -7.99 -21.55 6.40
CA ALA A 348 -7.03 -22.41 5.70
C ALA A 348 -7.31 -23.87 6.00
N VAL A 349 -7.66 -24.23 7.25
CA VAL A 349 -8.14 -25.57 7.62
C VAL A 349 -9.38 -25.97 6.80
N ALA A 350 -10.34 -25.07 6.60
CA ALA A 350 -11.55 -25.34 5.81
C ALA A 350 -11.24 -25.46 4.30
N PHE A 351 -10.37 -24.60 3.76
CA PHE A 351 -9.91 -24.69 2.37
C PHE A 351 -9.02 -25.92 2.12
N GLU A 352 -8.21 -26.33 3.09
CA GLU A 352 -7.41 -27.57 3.08
C GLU A 352 -8.32 -28.81 3.09
N ILE A 353 -9.39 -28.82 3.90
CA ILE A 353 -10.40 -29.88 3.88
C ILE A 353 -11.09 -29.95 2.51
N LEU A 354 -11.43 -28.81 1.90
CA LEU A 354 -12.05 -28.79 0.57
C LEU A 354 -11.10 -29.28 -0.53
N ASN A 355 -9.81 -28.92 -0.46
CA ASN A 355 -8.79 -29.41 -1.40
C ASN A 355 -8.47 -30.91 -1.19
N LEU A 356 -8.46 -31.41 0.04
CA LEU A 356 -8.33 -32.84 0.36
C LEU A 356 -9.51 -33.67 -0.15
N LEU A 357 -10.69 -33.04 -0.31
CA LEU A 357 -11.91 -33.67 -0.81
C LEU A 357 -12.09 -33.55 -2.35
N GLY A 358 -11.12 -32.96 -3.06
CA GLY A 358 -11.02 -33.02 -4.52
C GLY A 358 -12.09 -32.23 -5.28
N ALA A 359 -12.32 -30.97 -4.91
CA ALA A 359 -13.11 -30.02 -5.71
C ALA A 359 -12.30 -29.41 -6.86
#